data_AF-A0A4V2JZJ9-F1
#
_entry.id   AF-A0A4V2JZJ9-F1
#
_cell.length_a   1.000
_cell.length_b   1.000
_cell.length_c   1.000
_cell.angle_alpha   90.00
_cell.angle_beta   90.00
_cell.angle_gamma   90.00
#
_symmetry.space_group_name_H-M   'P 1'
#
loop_
_entity.id
_entity.type
_entity.pdbx_description
1 polymer ?
#
loop_
_entity_poly.entity_id
_entity_poly.type
_entity_poly.pdbx_seq_one_letter_code
_entity_poly.pdbx_strand_id
1 'polypeptide(L)'
;MIASYYSQQGWRDYPGGIHVAREGEPVRILGAWFGNGIDECEVWSKTLSKLHETMDRWKKGHTTIIGKKHVVQMFIGGMTQYLTNVQRMPTEVQRRLTKWLRNYIWDEKVVPPVAMPHLCASIENGGL
;
A
#
# COMPACT_ATOMS: atom_id res chain seq x y z
N MET A 1 15.28 -8.82 -32.32
CA MET A 1 16.18 -9.95 -32.01
C MET A 1 15.61 -10.97 -31.01
N ILE A 2 14.60 -10.65 -30.18
CA ILE A 2 13.97 -11.62 -29.26
C ILE A 2 12.84 -12.44 -29.91
N ALA A 3 12.05 -11.85 -30.82
CA ALA A 3 11.01 -12.57 -31.57
C ALA A 3 11.57 -13.79 -32.34
N SER A 4 12.81 -13.69 -32.83
CA SER A 4 13.53 -14.77 -33.50
C SER A 4 14.13 -15.82 -32.55
N TYR A 5 14.40 -15.47 -31.28
CA TYR A 5 14.99 -16.38 -30.31
C TYR A 5 13.95 -17.39 -29.79
N TYR A 6 12.74 -16.92 -29.47
CA TYR A 6 11.65 -17.78 -29.02
C TYR A 6 11.00 -18.60 -30.15
N SER A 7 11.10 -18.14 -31.41
CA SER A 7 10.65 -18.91 -32.57
C SER A 7 11.61 -20.02 -32.98
N GLN A 8 12.89 -19.96 -32.57
CA GLN A 8 13.91 -20.93 -32.96
C GLN A 8 14.09 -22.11 -31.97
N GLN A 9 13.68 -21.98 -30.70
CA GLN A 9 13.81 -23.06 -29.70
C GLN A 9 12.60 -23.30 -28.77
N GLY A 10 11.50 -22.55 -28.88
CA GLY A 10 10.51 -22.48 -27.79
C GLY A 10 9.16 -23.15 -28.03
N TRP A 11 8.36 -22.63 -28.95
CA TRP A 11 6.94 -23.01 -29.06
C TRP A 11 6.52 -22.92 -30.53
N ARG A 12 6.19 -24.06 -31.15
CA ARG A 12 5.82 -24.13 -32.58
C ARG A 12 4.57 -23.31 -32.94
N ASP A 13 3.67 -23.11 -31.97
CA ASP A 13 2.37 -22.45 -32.14
C ASP A 13 2.24 -21.16 -31.31
N TYR A 14 3.29 -20.34 -31.24
CA TYR A 14 3.20 -19.06 -30.54
C TYR A 14 2.22 -18.11 -31.27
N PRO A 15 1.12 -17.66 -30.64
CA PRO A 15 0.11 -16.87 -31.32
C PRO A 15 0.64 -15.48 -31.72
N GLY A 16 0.34 -15.07 -32.94
CA GLY A 16 0.66 -13.73 -33.42
C GLY A 16 -0.07 -12.64 -32.63
N GLY A 17 0.59 -11.49 -32.43
CA GLY A 17 0.01 -10.33 -31.76
C GLY A 17 -0.02 -10.39 -30.23
N ILE A 18 0.55 -11.44 -29.62
CA ILE A 18 0.72 -11.49 -28.16
C ILE A 18 1.95 -10.67 -27.75
N HIS A 19 1.75 -9.84 -26.73
CA HIS A 19 2.83 -9.12 -26.06
C HIS A 19 3.40 -9.94 -24.91
N VAL A 20 4.72 -10.16 -24.91
CA VAL A 20 5.47 -10.73 -23.78
C VAL A 20 6.22 -9.60 -23.12
N ALA A 21 5.93 -9.37 -21.85
CA ALA A 21 6.66 -8.39 -21.06
C ALA A 21 8.15 -8.76 -20.98
N ARG A 22 9.00 -7.76 -21.19
CA ARG A 22 10.46 -7.91 -21.13
C ARG A 22 10.96 -7.76 -19.69
N GLU A 23 12.24 -8.08 -19.51
CA GLU A 23 12.96 -7.71 -18.30
C GLU A 23 12.86 -6.19 -18.05
N GLY A 24 12.60 -5.79 -16.80
CA GLY A 24 12.31 -4.40 -16.44
C GLY A 24 10.92 -3.88 -16.85
N GLU A 25 10.09 -4.69 -17.52
CA GLU A 25 8.78 -4.26 -17.99
C GLU A 25 7.66 -4.67 -17.00
N PRO A 26 7.01 -3.72 -16.32
CA PRO A 26 5.97 -4.02 -15.35
C PRO A 26 4.65 -4.39 -16.04
N VAL A 27 4.01 -5.48 -15.60
CA VAL A 27 2.67 -5.91 -15.99
C VAL A 27 1.69 -5.69 -14.86
N ARG A 28 0.54 -5.08 -15.16
CA ARG A 28 -0.51 -4.85 -14.17
C ARG A 28 -1.57 -5.95 -14.21
N ILE A 29 -1.77 -6.66 -13.10
CA ILE A 29 -2.76 -7.73 -12.97
C ILE A 29 -3.58 -7.50 -11.71
N LEU A 30 -4.91 -7.38 -11.84
CA LEU A 30 -5.86 -7.15 -10.75
C LEU A 30 -5.50 -5.97 -9.82
N GLY A 31 -4.78 -4.98 -10.35
CA GLY A 31 -4.36 -3.78 -9.61
C GLY A 31 -2.95 -3.85 -9.02
N ALA A 32 -2.35 -5.03 -8.96
CA ALA A 32 -0.95 -5.24 -8.61
C ALA A 32 -0.03 -5.13 -9.83
N TRP A 33 1.26 -4.84 -9.60
CA TRP A 33 2.29 -4.73 -10.62
C TRP A 33 3.37 -5.82 -10.47
N PHE A 34 3.69 -6.52 -11.55
CA PHE A 34 4.67 -7.60 -11.55
C PHE A 34 5.73 -7.34 -12.61
N GLY A 35 6.99 -7.57 -12.26
CA GLY A 35 8.12 -7.36 -13.16
C GLY A 35 9.41 -7.40 -12.35
N ASN A 36 10.50 -7.84 -12.95
CA ASN A 36 11.79 -7.81 -12.29
C ASN A 36 12.40 -6.41 -12.41
N GLY A 37 13.10 -5.96 -11.37
CA GLY A 37 13.73 -4.63 -11.31
C GLY A 37 12.78 -3.42 -11.26
N ILE A 38 11.50 -3.62 -10.94
CA ILE A 38 10.50 -2.53 -10.89
C ILE A 38 10.61 -1.74 -9.58
N ASP A 39 10.25 -0.45 -9.61
CA ASP A 39 10.17 0.37 -8.39
C ASP A 39 8.94 -0.05 -7.56
N GLU A 40 9.21 -0.84 -6.50
CA GLU A 40 8.19 -1.29 -5.58
C GLU A 40 7.47 -0.14 -4.85
N CYS A 41 8.11 1.01 -4.64
CA CYS A 41 7.46 2.16 -3.98
C CYS A 41 6.49 2.87 -4.92
N GLU A 42 6.82 2.96 -6.22
CA GLU A 42 5.96 3.62 -7.21
C GLU A 42 4.57 2.97 -7.28
N VAL A 43 4.51 1.63 -7.15
CA VAL A 43 3.28 0.82 -7.05
C VAL A 43 2.29 1.38 -6.01
N TRP A 44 2.81 1.83 -4.87
CA TRP A 44 2.00 2.31 -3.74
C TRP A 44 1.53 3.75 -3.88
N SER A 45 2.08 4.52 -4.83
CA SER A 45 1.83 5.96 -4.97
C SER A 45 0.35 6.31 -5.06
N LYS A 46 -0.41 5.58 -5.89
CA LYS A 46 -1.85 5.80 -6.04
C LYS A 46 -2.62 5.53 -4.75
N THR A 47 -2.28 4.48 -4.03
CA THR A 47 -2.91 4.12 -2.75
C THR A 47 -2.58 5.17 -1.69
N LEU A 48 -1.31 5.60 -1.62
CA LEU A 48 -0.85 6.64 -0.69
C LEU A 48 -1.54 7.99 -0.95
N SER A 49 -1.66 8.44 -2.20
CA SER A 49 -2.36 9.69 -2.52
C SER A 49 -3.82 9.66 -2.08
N LYS A 50 -4.54 8.58 -2.40
CA LYS A 50 -5.94 8.43 -1.98
C LYS A 50 -6.12 8.37 -0.46
N LEU A 51 -5.19 7.71 0.23
CA LEU A 51 -5.20 7.64 1.70
C LEU A 51 -4.97 9.02 2.31
N HIS A 52 -4.03 9.79 1.76
CA HIS A 52 -3.77 11.16 2.22
C HIS A 52 -5.00 12.05 2.08
N GLU A 53 -5.61 12.08 0.90
CA GLU A 53 -6.84 12.85 0.64
C GLU A 53 -7.99 12.44 1.57
N THR A 54 -8.12 11.14 1.82
CA THR A 54 -9.16 10.61 2.71
C THR A 54 -8.92 11.06 4.15
N MET A 55 -7.69 10.94 4.64
CA MET A 55 -7.30 11.35 6.00
C MET A 55 -7.48 12.85 6.21
N ASP A 56 -7.08 13.68 5.24
CA ASP A 56 -7.27 15.13 5.27
C ASP A 56 -8.74 15.52 5.36
N ARG A 57 -9.60 14.81 4.63
CA ARG A 57 -11.06 15.02 4.69
C ARG A 57 -11.61 14.68 6.07
N TRP A 58 -11.24 13.54 6.63
CA TRP A 58 -11.75 13.08 7.93
C TRP A 58 -11.19 13.87 9.11
N LYS A 59 -9.99 14.46 8.98
CA LYS A 59 -9.40 15.34 9.99
C LYS A 59 -10.26 16.58 10.26
N LYS A 60 -11.05 17.04 9.28
CA LYS A 60 -11.96 18.19 9.41
C LYS A 60 -13.18 17.90 10.29
N GLY A 61 -13.49 16.64 10.57
CA GLY A 61 -14.72 16.22 11.25
C GLY A 61 -14.68 16.18 12.78
N HIS A 62 -13.58 16.60 13.43
CA HIS A 62 -13.40 16.57 14.90
C HIS A 62 -13.86 15.26 15.56
N THR A 63 -13.41 14.12 15.04
CA THR A 63 -13.82 12.80 15.51
C THR A 63 -13.20 12.44 16.86
N THR A 64 -13.93 11.69 17.68
CA THR A 64 -13.42 11.12 18.94
C THR A 64 -12.29 10.12 18.67
N ILE A 65 -11.52 9.76 19.69
CA ILE A 65 -10.43 8.78 19.54
C ILE A 65 -10.91 7.43 18.99
N ILE A 66 -12.09 6.97 19.41
CA ILE A 66 -12.73 5.75 18.90
C ILE A 66 -13.17 5.94 17.45
N GLY A 67 -13.74 7.10 17.12
CA GLY A 67 -14.05 7.44 15.73
C GLY A 67 -12.82 7.41 14.83
N LYS A 68 -11.69 7.97 15.30
CA LYS A 68 -10.42 7.94 14.57
C LYS A 68 -9.88 6.51 14.39
N LYS A 69 -9.98 5.65 15.41
CA LYS A 69 -9.65 4.21 15.29
C LYS A 69 -10.43 3.58 14.13
N HIS A 70 -11.74 3.80 14.07
CA HIS A 70 -12.56 3.24 13.00
C HIS A 70 -12.18 3.79 11.62
N VAL A 71 -11.92 5.09 11.49
CA VAL A 71 -11.44 5.69 10.23
C VAL A 71 -10.12 5.04 9.79
N VAL A 72 -9.17 4.88 10.71
CA VAL A 72 -7.89 4.21 10.42
C VAL A 72 -8.11 2.77 9.95
N GLN A 73 -8.96 2.00 10.62
CA GLN A 73 -9.25 0.61 10.22
C GLN A 73 -9.91 0.53 8.84
N MET A 74 -10.94 1.34 8.60
CA MET A 74 -11.69 1.34 7.33
C MET A 74 -10.83 1.74 6.14
N PHE A 75 -10.04 2.81 6.28
CA PHE A 75 -9.31 3.37 5.15
C PHE A 75 -7.87 2.87 5.09
N ILE A 76 -7.05 3.07 6.12
CA ILE A 76 -5.64 2.62 6.10
C ILE A 76 -5.61 1.10 6.02
N GLY A 77 -6.31 0.39 6.93
CA GLY A 77 -6.38 -1.06 6.89
C GLY A 77 -7.02 -1.56 5.59
N GLY A 78 -8.24 -1.11 5.29
CA GLY A 78 -9.00 -1.57 4.14
C GLY A 78 -8.33 -1.34 2.78
N MET A 79 -7.66 -0.20 2.58
CA MET A 79 -7.04 0.13 1.28
C MET A 79 -5.64 -0.47 1.10
N THR A 80 -4.97 -0.90 2.18
CA THR A 80 -3.61 -1.44 2.11
C THR A 80 -3.56 -2.96 2.17
N GLN A 81 -4.50 -3.61 2.87
CA GLN A 81 -4.46 -5.06 3.15
C GLN A 81 -4.25 -5.94 1.92
N TYR A 82 -4.93 -5.63 0.81
CA TYR A 82 -4.83 -6.42 -0.41
C TYR A 82 -3.45 -6.30 -1.03
N LEU A 83 -2.98 -5.06 -1.22
CA LEU A 83 -1.69 -4.77 -1.86
C LEU A 83 -0.52 -5.30 -1.02
N THR A 84 -0.63 -5.23 0.31
CA THR A 84 0.32 -5.85 1.24
C THR A 84 0.43 -7.35 1.02
N ASN A 85 -0.68 -8.04 0.79
CA ASN A 85 -0.68 -9.49 0.58
C ASN A 85 -0.06 -9.85 -0.78
N VAL A 86 -0.47 -9.18 -1.86
CA VAL A 86 -0.07 -9.57 -3.22
C VAL A 86 1.28 -9.03 -3.69
N GLN A 87 1.76 -7.91 -3.12
CA GLN A 87 3.01 -7.26 -3.54
C GLN A 87 3.97 -6.93 -2.40
N ARG A 88 3.61 -7.25 -1.15
CA ARG A 88 4.33 -6.84 0.06
C ARG A 88 4.34 -5.32 0.22
N MET A 89 4.54 -4.87 1.46
CA MET A 89 4.66 -3.46 1.78
C MET A 89 6.15 -3.12 1.97
N PRO A 90 6.73 -2.25 1.14
CA PRO A 90 8.08 -1.74 1.37
C PRO A 90 8.17 -0.98 2.70
N THR A 91 9.32 -1.05 3.37
CA THR A 91 9.52 -0.40 4.68
C THR A 91 9.28 1.11 4.63
N GLU A 92 9.59 1.76 3.51
CA GLU A 92 9.36 3.21 3.36
C GLU A 92 7.86 3.55 3.33
N VAL A 93 7.05 2.72 2.67
CA VAL A 93 5.59 2.83 2.66
C VAL A 93 5.05 2.61 4.07
N GLN A 94 5.51 1.58 4.77
CA GLN A 94 5.13 1.30 6.15
C GLN A 94 5.45 2.49 7.06
N ARG A 95 6.67 3.03 6.97
CA ARG A 95 7.12 4.19 7.76
C ARG A 95 6.23 5.42 7.54
N ARG A 96 5.87 5.69 6.28
CA ARG A 96 4.99 6.79 5.91
C ARG A 96 3.58 6.61 6.48
N LEU A 97 3.01 5.41 6.35
CA LEU A 97 1.69 5.08 6.90
C LEU A 97 1.67 5.18 8.43
N THR A 98 2.68 4.64 9.12
CA THR A 98 2.80 4.75 10.59
C THR A 98 2.87 6.22 11.03
N LYS A 99 3.60 7.06 10.30
CA LYS A 99 3.65 8.51 10.57
C LYS A 99 2.28 9.17 10.40
N TRP A 100 1.57 8.89 9.31
CA TRP A 100 0.23 9.43 9.07
C TRP A 100 -0.78 8.99 10.12
N LEU A 101 -0.75 7.71 10.48
CA LEU A 101 -1.61 7.14 11.51
C LEU A 101 -1.37 7.82 12.86
N ARG A 102 -0.11 7.95 13.28
CA ARG A 102 0.25 8.70 14.51
C ARG A 102 -0.27 10.13 14.46
N ASN A 103 -0.01 10.84 13.37
CA ASN A 103 -0.41 12.25 13.23
C ASN A 103 -1.94 12.41 13.27
N TYR A 104 -2.69 11.50 12.66
CA TYR A 104 -4.15 11.57 12.64
C TYR A 104 -4.78 11.25 14.00
N ILE A 105 -4.38 10.14 14.64
CA ILE A 105 -4.87 9.76 15.98
C ILE A 105 -4.65 10.91 16.97
N TRP A 106 -3.46 11.53 16.94
CA TRP A 106 -3.04 12.52 17.93
C TRP A 106 -3.17 13.98 17.50
N ASP A 107 -3.84 14.28 16.40
CA ASP A 107 -3.99 15.66 15.88
C ASP A 107 -2.65 16.40 15.73
N GLU A 108 -1.64 15.70 15.19
CA GLU A 108 -0.29 16.23 14.95
C GLU A 108 0.44 16.74 16.20
N LYS A 109 0.00 16.34 17.40
CA LYS A 109 0.72 16.63 18.65
C LYS A 109 2.17 16.14 18.57
N VAL A 110 3.09 17.06 18.88
CA VAL A 110 4.53 16.81 18.90
C VAL A 110 4.86 15.66 19.86
N VAL A 111 4.24 15.66 21.04
CA VAL A 111 4.33 14.58 22.03
C VAL A 111 2.95 13.91 22.13
N PRO A 112 2.80 12.67 21.64
CA PRO A 112 1.53 11.96 21.73
C PRO A 112 1.27 11.54 23.18
N PRO A 113 0.03 11.65 23.68
CA PRO A 113 -0.33 11.21 25.05
C PRO A 113 -0.04 9.75 25.35
N VAL A 114 -0.19 8.87 24.35
CA VAL A 114 0.11 7.43 24.47
C VAL A 114 1.00 7.02 23.31
N ALA A 115 2.04 6.23 23.61
CA ALA A 115 2.93 5.70 22.59
C ALA A 115 2.20 4.70 21.67
N MET A 116 2.58 4.66 20.39
CA MET A 116 1.95 3.79 19.39
C MET A 116 1.89 2.30 19.78
N PRO A 117 2.93 1.69 20.39
CA PRO A 117 2.86 0.28 20.80
C PRO A 117 1.77 0.01 21.84
N HIS A 118 1.60 0.90 22.82
CA HIS A 118 0.53 0.78 23.82
C HIS A 118 -0.85 1.01 23.20
N LEU A 119 -0.95 1.96 22.26
CA LEU A 119 -2.20 2.22 21.53
C LEU A 119 -2.70 0.99 20.77
N CYS A 120 -1.78 0.19 20.22
CA CYS A 120 -2.08 -1.02 19.44
C CYS A 120 -2.18 -2.29 20.29
N ALA A 121 -2.07 -2.20 21.63
CA ALA A 121 -2.25 -3.34 22.51
C ALA A 121 -3.73 -3.80 22.55
N SER A 122 -4.01 -4.93 23.22
CA SER A 122 -5.39 -5.33 23.47
C SER A 122 -6.11 -4.32 24.38
N ILE A 123 -7.44 -4.30 24.30
CA ILE A 123 -8.28 -3.46 25.18
C ILE A 123 -7.99 -3.76 26.65
N GLU A 124 -7.76 -5.04 26.99
CA GLU A 124 -7.39 -5.48 28.35
C GLU A 124 -6.09 -4.86 28.86
N ASN A 125 -5.17 -4.52 27.96
CA ASN A 125 -3.89 -3.88 28.25
C ASN A 125 -3.92 -2.35 28.04
N GLY A 126 -5.11 -1.75 27.90
CA GLY A 126 -5.29 -0.30 27.72
C GLY A 126 -5.08 0.21 26.29
N GLY A 127 -5.08 -0.70 25.30
CA GLY A 127 -5.05 -0.34 23.88
C GLY A 127 -6.42 0.09 23.33
N LEU A 128 -6.41 0.61 22.09
CA LEU A 128 -7.60 1.12 21.39
C LEU A 128 -8.39 0.05 20.66
#